data_AF-A0A1Y0L1L2-F1
#
_entry.id   AF-A0A1Y0L1L2-F1
#
_cell.length_a   1.000
_cell.length_b   1.000
_cell.length_c   1.000
_cell.angle_alpha   90.00
_cell.angle_beta   90.00
_cell.angle_gamma   90.00
#
_symmetry.space_group_name_H-M   'P 1'
#
loop_
_entity.id
_entity.type
_entity.pdbx_description
1 polymer ?
#
loop_
_entity_poly.entity_id
_entity_poly.type
_entity_poly.pdbx_seq_one_letter_code
_entity_poly.pdbx_strand_id
1 'polypeptide(L)' 'MKNCEIKDCKQTLNPQDPKRIYVYDENLQEEIAMRVCDQHYKEHIDEENDVDWQQAIDSIEDTE' A
#
# COMPACT_ATOMS: atom_id res chain seq x y z
N MET A 1 -6.12 22.68 -1.81
CA MET A 1 -6.33 21.22 -1.96
C MET A 1 -4.99 20.54 -1.83
N LYS A 2 -4.89 19.42 -1.10
CA LYS A 2 -3.65 18.65 -0.98
C LYS A 2 -3.60 17.62 -2.11
N ASN A 3 -2.41 17.31 -2.60
CA ASN A 3 -2.21 16.34 -3.66
C ASN A 3 -1.67 15.03 -3.09
N CYS A 4 -1.81 13.95 -3.86
CA CYS A 4 -1.20 12.67 -3.57
C CYS A 4 0.31 12.82 -3.34
N GLU A 5 0.84 12.15 -2.31
CA GLU A 5 2.26 12.17 -1.96
C GLU A 5 3.07 11.13 -2.76
N ILE A 6 2.43 10.27 -3.55
CA ILE A 6 3.10 9.37 -4.50
C ILE A 6 3.83 10.19 -5.58
N LYS A 7 5.08 9.82 -5.83
CA LYS A 7 5.91 10.44 -6.86
C LYS A 7 5.21 10.36 -8.22
N ASP A 8 5.20 11.46 -8.96
CA ASP A 8 4.55 11.61 -10.26
C ASP A 8 3.00 11.53 -10.26
N CYS A 9 2.35 11.44 -9.09
CA CYS A 9 0.90 11.56 -9.01
C CYS A 9 0.45 13.03 -8.88
N LYS A 10 -0.40 13.47 -9.82
CA LYS A 10 -1.01 14.83 -9.80
C LYS A 10 -2.46 14.83 -9.30
N GLN A 11 -2.94 13.69 -8.81
CA GLN A 11 -4.31 13.60 -8.34
C GLN A 11 -4.49 14.33 -7.02
N THR A 12 -5.67 14.90 -6.85
CA THR A 12 -6.06 15.61 -5.65
C THR A 12 -6.53 14.61 -4.59
N LEU A 13 -6.15 14.84 -3.33
CA LEU A 13 -6.67 14.05 -2.22
C LEU A 13 -8.14 14.41 -1.99
N ASN A 14 -8.93 13.39 -1.62
CA ASN A 14 -10.27 13.62 -1.11
C ASN A 14 -10.16 14.36 0.25
N PRO A 15 -10.67 15.59 0.37
CA PRO A 15 -10.55 16.37 1.60
C PRO A 15 -11.46 15.88 2.73
N GLN A 16 -12.50 15.11 2.41
CA GLN A 16 -13.42 14.55 3.40
C GLN A 16 -12.92 13.23 3.99
N ASP A 17 -12.17 12.46 3.20
CA ASP A 17 -11.63 11.16 3.61
C ASP A 17 -10.20 10.96 3.06
N PRO A 18 -9.18 11.55 3.72
CA PRO A 18 -7.81 11.44 3.26
C PRO A 18 -7.23 10.04 3.54
N LYS A 19 -7.10 9.23 2.50
CA LYS A 19 -6.46 7.90 2.55
C LYS A 19 -4.96 7.98 2.79
N ARG A 20 -4.42 6.91 3.40
CA ARG A 20 -2.99 6.77 3.70
C ARG A 20 -2.52 5.35 3.45
N ILE A 21 -1.29 5.22 3.00
CA ILE A 21 -0.53 3.97 2.93
C ILE A 21 0.70 4.10 3.84
N TYR A 22 1.25 2.97 4.28
CA TYR A 22 2.46 2.92 5.09
C TYR A 22 3.57 2.33 4.23
N VAL A 23 4.63 3.11 4.01
CA VAL A 23 5.77 2.68 3.21
C VAL A 23 7.01 2.70 4.10
N TYR A 24 7.77 1.62 4.09
CA TYR A 24 9.02 1.55 4.82
C TYR A 24 10.09 2.42 4.14
N ASP A 25 10.67 3.38 4.87
CA ASP A 25 11.78 4.20 4.40
C ASP A 25 13.10 3.63 4.93
N GLU A 26 13.95 3.14 4.04
CA GLU A 26 15.23 2.52 4.41
C GLU A 26 16.22 3.51 5.03
N ASN A 27 16.11 4.81 4.76
CA ASN A 27 17.01 5.82 5.34
C ASN A 27 16.67 6.10 6.80
N LEU A 28 15.38 6.06 7.14
CA LEU A 28 14.87 6.31 8.48
C LEU A 28 14.66 5.01 9.28
N GLN A 29 14.71 3.86 8.60
CA GLN A 29 14.45 2.53 9.17
C GLN A 29 13.08 2.45 9.87
N GLU A 30 12.08 3.13 9.33
CA GLU A 30 10.73 3.21 9.90
C GLU A 30 9.65 3.25 8.81
N GLU A 31 8.42 2.92 9.18
CA GLU A 31 7.26 3.03 8.31
C GLU A 31 6.69 4.45 8.36
N ILE A 32 6.55 5.07 7.18
CA ILE A 32 6.04 6.43 7.05
C ILE A 32 4.65 6.39 6.44
N ALA A 33 3.72 7.08 7.09
CA ALA A 33 2.37 7.26 6.56
C ALA A 33 2.36 8.31 5.44
N MET A 34 2.13 7.86 4.20
CA MET A 34 1.97 8.71 3.02
C MET A 34 0.50 8.88 2.67
N ARG A 35 0.04 10.12 2.45
CA ARG A 35 -1.31 10.45 2.00
C ARG A 35 -1.44 10.27 0.51
N VAL A 36 -2.42 9.48 0.10
CA VAL A 36 -2.58 9.09 -1.29
C VAL A 36 -4.01 9.29 -1.78
N CYS A 37 -4.17 9.41 -3.10
CA CYS A 37 -5.50 9.43 -3.70
C CYS A 37 -6.15 8.04 -3.64
N ASP A 38 -7.46 7.98 -3.87
CA ASP A 38 -8.23 6.73 -3.78
C ASP A 38 -7.71 5.65 -4.73
N GLN A 39 -7.16 6.05 -5.89
CA GLN A 39 -6.57 5.12 -6.84
C GLN A 39 -5.32 4.41 -6.27
N HIS A 40 -4.33 5.18 -5.80
CA HIS A 40 -3.10 4.58 -5.24
C HIS A 40 -3.35 3.87 -3.92
N TYR A 41 -4.35 4.32 -3.14
CA TYR A 41 -4.79 3.58 -1.97
C TYR A 41 -5.31 2.19 -2.38
N LYS A 42 -6.15 2.12 -3.42
CA LYS A 42 -6.68 0.86 -3.90
C LYS A 42 -5.58 -0.04 -4.48
N GLU A 43 -4.69 0.51 -5.31
CA GLU A 43 -3.58 -0.25 -5.90
C GLU A 43 -2.68 -0.87 -4.80
N HIS A 44 -2.33 -0.11 -3.76
CA HIS A 44 -1.54 -0.64 -2.64
C HIS A 44 -2.27 -1.73 -1.86
N ILE A 45 -3.56 -1.55 -1.59
CA ILE A 45 -4.37 -2.56 -0.89
C ILE A 45 -4.57 -3.79 -1.77
N ASP A 46 -4.73 -3.62 -3.08
CA ASP A 46 -4.84 -4.73 -4.02
C ASP A 46 -3.51 -5.51 -4.05
N GLU A 47 -2.35 -4.83 -4.11
CA GLU A 47 -1.02 -5.47 -4.01
C GLU A 47 -0.81 -6.21 -2.68
N GLU A 48 -1.22 -5.64 -1.54
CA GLU A 48 -1.14 -6.32 -0.24
C GLU A 48 -2.11 -7.50 -0.11
N ASN A 49 -3.21 -7.50 -0.85
CA ASN A 49 -4.18 -8.60 -0.84
C ASN A 49 -3.92 -9.65 -1.93
N ASP A 50 -3.11 -9.31 -2.95
CA ASP A 50 -2.63 -10.23 -3.99
C ASP A 50 -1.47 -11.11 -3.48
N VAL A 51 -1.61 -11.55 -2.22
CA VAL A 51 -0.79 -12.62 -1.66
C VAL A 51 -1.33 -13.91 -2.25
N ASP A 52 -0.48 -14.64 -2.96
CA ASP A 52 -0.80 -15.98 -3.46
C ASP A 52 -0.92 -16.96 -2.27
N TRP A 53 -2.09 -16.96 -1.63
CA TRP A 53 -2.40 -17.83 -0.50
C TRP A 53 -2.34 -19.31 -0.87
N GLN A 54 -2.40 -19.66 -2.16
CA GLN A 54 -2.23 -21.03 -2.63
C GLN A 54 -0.80 -21.52 -2.40
N GLN A 55 0.22 -20.69 -2.66
CA GLN A 55 1.61 -21.05 -2.32
C GLN A 55 1.85 -21.19 -0.80
N ALA A 56 1.14 -20.42 0.02
CA ALA A 56 1.24 -20.52 1.47
C ALA A 56 0.66 -21.85 2.02
N ILE A 57 -0.34 -22.43 1.34
CA ILE A 57 -0.95 -23.72 1.70
C ILE A 57 -0.07 -24.88 1.23
N ASP A 58 0.42 -24.85 -0.02
CA ASP A 58 1.27 -25.91 -0.58
C ASP A 58 2.59 -26.06 0.23
N SER A 59 3.10 -24.96 0.79
CA SER A 59 4.30 -24.97 1.65
C SER A 59 4.10 -25.70 2.99
N ILE A 60 2.86 -25.90 3.43
CA ILE A 60 2.53 -26.57 4.70
C ILE A 60 2.40 -28.08 4.50
N GLU A 61 1.91 -28.53 3.34
CA GLU A 61 1.67 -29.95 3.04
C GLU A 61 2.96 -30.75 2.76
N ASP A 62 4.07 -30.11 2.36
CA ASP A 62 5.37 -30.79 2.16
C ASP A 62 6.16 -31.05 3.46
N THR A 63 5.58 -30.74 4.64
CA THR A 63 6.24 -30.93 5.94
C THR A 63 5.73 -32.14 6.74
N GLU A 64 4.89 -33.00 6.17
CA GLU A 64 4.39 -34.25 6.80
C GLU A 64 5.07 -35.53 6.30
#